data_AF-A0A2U9PAG3-F1
#
_entry.id   AF-A0A2U9PAG3-F1
#
_cell.length_a   1.000
_cell.length_b   1.000
_cell.length_c   1.000
_cell.angle_alpha   90.00
_cell.angle_beta   90.00
_cell.angle_gamma   90.00
#
_symmetry.space_group_name_H-M   'P 1'
#
loop_
_entity.id
_entity.type
_entity.pdbx_description
1 polymer ?
#
loop_
_entity_poly.entity_id
_entity_poly.type
_entity_poly.pdbx_seq_one_letter_code
_entity_poly.pdbx_strand_id
1 'polypeptide(L)'
;MNRRPRTWRCALPPLLRYPSVDELADKAAALVARRPRHARLRRVGTSRAGAPLWLLSVGHGSRQALVVAGPHANEPVGGATALRLAERVLADPSLTEGADATWNLLLCLDPDGLRRNEDWLSGPYTLGHYFRHFFRPGFLEQPEWLPDGAAAAVLPETRTLLALQDELKPFFQASLHGVDVGGGFVELTHDLPGLADRMAGIARRLGVPRELGPYDTLYWPVLGPAVHLIPPPQRGDLAAAITEAAVESTWYHPHRYGTVTAIVEAPMWGVAAVEDGSPPADRDAVLRTISRTLRHDARTLELLLARIRPLLAAVPDAARLLAPVGDYLLVCPGLADAWDPDRGVQDRPLPPLMTAHLAALRIAGRRLALRTAGLLHQLVTGAGAVAAGALPELDRLIDAWCADYRDGCGARWIPVARQVEYQARVVLAAFELAAHRAPEGARSGEPGWCSGTAVPMHQE
;
A
#
# COMPACT_ATOMS: atom_id res chain seq x y z
N MET A 1 -6.40 26.35 -32.99
CA MET A 1 -6.95 25.02 -33.35
C MET A 1 -7.40 24.31 -32.06
N ASN A 2 -8.71 24.28 -31.83
CA ASN A 2 -9.35 23.67 -30.65
C ASN A 2 -9.17 22.14 -30.67
N ARG A 3 -8.32 21.59 -29.78
CA ARG A 3 -8.32 20.14 -29.49
C ARG A 3 -9.52 19.86 -28.58
N ARG A 4 -10.57 19.24 -29.12
CA ARG A 4 -11.67 18.67 -28.33
C ARG A 4 -11.11 17.63 -27.34
N PRO A 5 -11.63 17.53 -26.10
CA PRO A 5 -11.26 16.44 -25.20
C PRO A 5 -11.70 15.12 -25.83
N ARG A 6 -10.76 14.20 -26.05
CA ARG A 6 -11.07 12.82 -26.48
C ARG A 6 -11.95 12.20 -25.40
N THR A 7 -13.21 11.94 -25.72
CA THR A 7 -14.12 11.14 -24.89
C THR A 7 -13.61 9.70 -24.90
N TRP A 8 -13.02 9.28 -23.78
CA TRP A 8 -12.51 7.94 -23.54
C TRP A 8 -13.66 6.92 -23.58
N ARG A 9 -13.79 6.16 -24.67
CA ARG A 9 -14.67 4.98 -24.68
C ARG A 9 -13.90 3.82 -24.05
N CYS A 10 -14.26 3.49 -22.81
CA CYS A 10 -13.78 2.31 -22.09
C CYS A 10 -14.22 1.06 -22.86
N ALA A 11 -13.28 0.14 -23.15
CA ALA A 11 -13.58 -1.07 -23.93
C ALA A 11 -14.19 -2.19 -23.07
N LEU A 12 -14.01 -2.15 -21.74
CA LEU A 12 -14.73 -3.00 -20.79
C LEU A 12 -15.71 -2.18 -19.92
N PRO A 13 -16.85 -2.78 -19.50
CA PRO A 13 -17.70 -2.18 -18.48
C PRO A 13 -16.88 -1.94 -17.20
N PRO A 14 -17.23 -0.91 -16.41
CA PRO A 14 -16.53 -0.63 -15.16
C PRO A 14 -16.51 -1.87 -14.25
N LEU A 15 -15.36 -2.16 -13.65
CA LEU A 15 -15.26 -3.20 -12.63
C LEU A 15 -16.05 -2.75 -11.39
N LEU A 16 -17.21 -3.35 -11.20
CA LEU A 16 -18.11 -3.05 -10.08
C LEU A 16 -17.74 -3.80 -8.79
N ARG A 17 -16.88 -4.84 -8.93
CA ARG A 17 -16.32 -5.63 -7.83
C ARG A 17 -14.84 -5.91 -8.05
N TYR A 18 -14.16 -6.30 -6.99
CA TYR A 18 -12.79 -6.78 -7.10
C TYR A 18 -12.75 -8.15 -7.79
N PRO A 19 -11.82 -8.38 -8.73
CA PRO A 19 -11.62 -9.69 -9.35
C PRO A 19 -10.91 -10.64 -8.39
N SER A 20 -11.24 -11.93 -8.44
CA SER A 20 -10.45 -12.99 -7.81
C SER A 20 -9.10 -13.19 -8.51
N VAL A 21 -8.21 -14.01 -7.93
CA VAL A 21 -6.92 -14.38 -8.56
C VAL A 21 -7.13 -14.99 -9.95
N ASP A 22 -8.11 -15.89 -10.07
CA ASP A 22 -8.39 -16.58 -11.33
C ASP A 22 -9.03 -15.63 -12.35
N GLU A 23 -9.94 -14.75 -11.91
CA GLU A 23 -10.55 -13.75 -12.78
C GLU A 23 -9.54 -12.73 -13.31
N LEU A 24 -8.49 -12.40 -12.53
CA LEU A 24 -7.38 -11.56 -13.01
C LEU A 24 -6.65 -12.23 -14.19
N ALA A 25 -6.31 -13.50 -14.05
CA ALA A 25 -5.63 -14.27 -15.08
C ALA A 25 -6.51 -14.43 -16.34
N ASP A 26 -7.79 -14.80 -16.16
CA ASP A 26 -8.74 -14.99 -17.27
C ASP A 26 -8.97 -13.70 -18.06
N LYS A 27 -9.16 -12.56 -17.36
CA LYS A 27 -9.35 -11.27 -18.01
C LYS A 27 -8.10 -10.81 -18.77
N ALA A 28 -6.90 -11.05 -18.22
CA ALA A 28 -5.64 -10.75 -18.90
C ALA A 28 -5.44 -11.64 -20.14
N ALA A 29 -5.70 -12.94 -20.03
CA ALA A 29 -5.64 -13.88 -21.15
C ALA A 29 -6.61 -13.49 -22.27
N ALA A 30 -7.85 -13.14 -21.91
CA ALA A 30 -8.84 -12.66 -22.86
C ALA A 30 -8.43 -11.34 -23.53
N LEU A 31 -7.78 -10.43 -22.80
CA LEU A 31 -7.24 -9.19 -23.36
C LEU A 31 -6.13 -9.48 -24.38
N VAL A 32 -5.20 -10.40 -24.08
CA VAL A 32 -4.16 -10.84 -25.01
C VAL A 32 -4.75 -11.51 -26.24
N ALA A 33 -5.74 -12.40 -26.09
CA ALA A 33 -6.39 -13.06 -27.21
C ALA A 33 -7.06 -12.06 -28.19
N ARG A 34 -7.59 -10.95 -27.68
CA ARG A 34 -8.17 -9.87 -28.51
C ARG A 34 -7.12 -8.98 -29.17
N ARG A 35 -5.91 -8.86 -28.60
CA ARG A 35 -4.84 -7.95 -29.04
C ARG A 35 -3.47 -8.63 -29.06
N PRO A 36 -3.30 -9.78 -29.76
CA PRO A 36 -2.10 -10.61 -29.65
C PRO A 36 -0.84 -9.95 -30.23
N ARG A 37 -1.01 -8.93 -31.08
CA ARG A 37 0.11 -8.13 -31.61
C ARG A 37 0.62 -7.06 -30.67
N HIS A 38 -0.11 -6.72 -29.59
CA HIS A 38 0.22 -5.59 -28.71
C HIS A 38 0.32 -5.97 -27.23
N ALA A 39 -0.05 -7.20 -26.87
CA ALA A 39 0.00 -7.66 -25.50
C ALA A 39 0.47 -9.11 -25.41
N ARG A 40 1.19 -9.45 -24.34
CA ARG A 40 1.59 -10.82 -24.01
C ARG A 40 1.32 -11.12 -22.54
N LEU A 41 0.97 -12.35 -22.23
CA LEU A 41 0.89 -12.85 -20.86
C LEU A 41 1.97 -13.92 -20.67
N ARG A 42 2.80 -13.79 -19.64
CA ARG A 42 3.70 -14.89 -19.21
C ARG A 42 3.58 -15.17 -17.73
N ARG A 43 3.85 -16.42 -17.35
CA ARG A 43 4.13 -16.78 -15.97
C ARG A 43 5.57 -16.36 -15.65
N VAL A 44 5.75 -15.66 -14.54
CA VAL A 44 7.05 -15.11 -14.10
C VAL A 44 7.59 -15.77 -12.84
N GLY A 45 6.71 -16.43 -12.10
CA GLY A 45 7.07 -17.15 -10.90
C GLY A 45 5.91 -17.98 -10.38
N THR A 46 6.06 -18.42 -9.14
CA THR A 46 5.07 -19.20 -8.41
C THR A 46 5.08 -18.75 -6.96
N SER A 47 3.91 -18.61 -6.36
CA SER A 47 3.77 -18.34 -4.93
C SER A 47 4.22 -19.55 -4.09
N ARG A 48 4.34 -19.34 -2.79
CA ARG A 48 4.71 -20.40 -1.82
C ARG A 48 3.69 -21.55 -1.78
N ALA A 49 2.41 -21.30 -2.06
CA ALA A 49 1.38 -22.34 -2.17
C ALA A 49 1.16 -22.87 -3.60
N GLY A 50 2.01 -22.47 -4.57
CA GLY A 50 1.99 -23.05 -5.91
C GLY A 50 1.18 -22.28 -6.96
N ALA A 51 0.58 -21.14 -6.61
CA ALA A 51 -0.18 -20.32 -7.55
C ALA A 51 0.73 -19.59 -8.55
N PRO A 52 0.36 -19.50 -9.84
CA PRO A 52 1.17 -18.81 -10.84
C PRO A 52 1.17 -17.29 -10.62
N LEU A 53 2.34 -16.67 -10.73
CA LEU A 53 2.47 -15.21 -10.82
C LEU A 53 2.46 -14.82 -12.29
N TRP A 54 1.53 -13.96 -12.69
CA TRP A 54 1.29 -13.57 -14.08
C TRP A 54 1.73 -12.14 -14.38
N LEU A 55 2.51 -11.97 -15.44
CA LEU A 55 2.91 -10.68 -15.97
C LEU A 55 2.24 -10.43 -17.32
N LEU A 56 1.38 -9.40 -17.36
CA LEU A 56 0.78 -8.89 -18.59
C LEU A 56 1.65 -7.75 -19.14
N SER A 57 2.27 -7.93 -20.30
CA SER A 57 3.03 -6.88 -20.98
C SER A 57 2.20 -6.25 -22.09
N VAL A 58 2.29 -4.93 -22.26
CA VAL A 58 1.61 -4.15 -23.30
C VAL A 58 2.60 -3.17 -23.95
N GLY A 59 2.65 -3.16 -25.28
CA GLY A 59 3.58 -2.33 -26.07
C GLY A 59 4.90 -3.03 -26.42
N HIS A 60 5.77 -2.31 -27.15
CA HIS A 60 7.07 -2.80 -27.63
C HIS A 60 8.19 -1.75 -27.53
N GLY A 61 7.98 -0.69 -26.75
CA GLY A 61 9.00 0.34 -26.55
C GLY A 61 10.19 -0.18 -25.75
N SER A 62 11.34 0.46 -25.92
CA SER A 62 12.59 0.05 -25.29
C SER A 62 12.60 0.29 -23.77
N ARG A 63 11.89 1.31 -23.29
CA ARG A 63 11.84 1.72 -21.88
C ARG A 63 10.81 0.90 -21.12
N GLN A 64 11.21 0.27 -20.01
CA GLN A 64 10.30 -0.58 -19.24
C GLN A 64 9.60 0.21 -18.13
N ALA A 65 8.27 0.10 -18.07
CA ALA A 65 7.48 0.50 -16.91
C ALA A 65 6.94 -0.75 -16.20
N LEU A 66 7.14 -0.85 -14.89
CA LEU A 66 6.68 -1.97 -14.08
C LEU A 66 5.52 -1.54 -13.18
N VAL A 67 4.42 -2.27 -13.20
CA VAL A 67 3.27 -2.07 -12.30
C VAL A 67 3.11 -3.34 -11.48
N VAL A 68 3.13 -3.22 -10.15
CA VAL A 68 3.03 -4.32 -9.20
C VAL A 68 1.67 -4.24 -8.51
N ALA A 69 0.81 -5.22 -8.74
CA ALA A 69 -0.50 -5.32 -8.10
C ALA A 69 -0.52 -6.42 -7.03
N GLY A 70 -1.40 -6.26 -6.05
CA GLY A 70 -1.59 -7.20 -4.94
C GLY A 70 -0.32 -7.48 -4.14
N PRO A 71 0.49 -6.48 -3.75
CA PRO A 71 1.60 -6.68 -2.83
C PRO A 71 1.13 -7.09 -1.43
N HIS A 72 -0.07 -6.66 -1.04
CA HIS A 72 -0.75 -7.11 0.18
C HIS A 72 -2.07 -7.81 -0.16
N ALA A 73 -2.31 -8.94 0.51
CA ALA A 73 -3.50 -9.78 0.37
C ALA A 73 -4.84 -9.04 0.45
N ASN A 74 -4.94 -8.06 1.35
CA ASN A 74 -6.17 -7.32 1.64
C ASN A 74 -6.38 -6.10 0.73
N GLU A 75 -5.55 -5.89 -0.29
CA GLU A 75 -5.56 -4.67 -1.12
C GLU A 75 -5.92 -4.99 -2.59
N PRO A 76 -7.11 -5.55 -2.86
CA PRO A 76 -7.46 -6.12 -4.16
C PRO A 76 -7.69 -5.07 -5.27
N VAL A 77 -7.76 -3.77 -4.90
CA VAL A 77 -7.89 -2.67 -5.86
C VAL A 77 -6.77 -2.69 -6.91
N GLY A 78 -5.55 -3.06 -6.51
CA GLY A 78 -4.39 -3.06 -7.40
C GLY A 78 -4.57 -3.98 -8.62
N GLY A 79 -5.13 -5.17 -8.43
CA GLY A 79 -5.37 -6.11 -9.53
C GLY A 79 -6.38 -5.57 -10.55
N ALA A 80 -7.46 -4.96 -10.05
CA ALA A 80 -8.45 -4.29 -10.90
C ALA A 80 -7.85 -3.09 -11.65
N THR A 81 -6.99 -2.31 -10.98
CA THR A 81 -6.25 -1.19 -11.56
C THR A 81 -5.27 -1.64 -12.63
N ALA A 82 -4.56 -2.74 -12.45
CA ALA A 82 -3.65 -3.29 -13.45
C ALA A 82 -4.40 -3.60 -14.77
N LEU A 83 -5.54 -4.29 -14.70
CA LEU A 83 -6.36 -4.55 -15.89
C LEU A 83 -6.85 -3.24 -16.55
N ARG A 84 -7.27 -2.27 -15.74
CA ARG A 84 -7.70 -0.95 -16.23
C ARG A 84 -6.57 -0.18 -16.92
N LEU A 85 -5.35 -0.23 -16.39
CA LEU A 85 -4.17 0.38 -16.99
C LEU A 85 -3.84 -0.28 -18.32
N ALA A 86 -3.81 -1.61 -18.38
CA ALA A 86 -3.54 -2.35 -19.61
C ALA A 86 -4.50 -1.95 -20.75
N GLU A 87 -5.80 -1.78 -20.46
CA GLU A 87 -6.76 -1.28 -21.45
C GLU A 87 -6.49 0.14 -21.93
N ARG A 88 -6.14 1.06 -21.02
CA ARG A 88 -5.86 2.46 -21.36
C ARG A 88 -4.61 2.58 -22.21
N VAL A 89 -3.56 1.85 -21.82
CA VAL A 89 -2.29 1.79 -22.55
C VAL A 89 -2.52 1.21 -23.94
N LEU A 90 -3.29 0.13 -24.07
CA LEU A 90 -3.67 -0.42 -25.39
C LEU A 90 -4.50 0.55 -26.25
N ALA A 91 -5.30 1.42 -25.62
CA ALA A 91 -6.16 2.36 -26.32
C ALA A 91 -5.45 3.66 -26.70
N ASP A 92 -4.27 3.95 -26.13
CA ASP A 92 -3.57 5.20 -26.33
C ASP A 92 -2.08 4.99 -26.69
N PRO A 93 -1.75 4.97 -28.00
CA PRO A 93 -0.38 4.77 -28.48
C PRO A 93 0.64 5.79 -27.95
N SER A 94 0.23 6.95 -27.42
CA SER A 94 1.19 7.87 -26.80
C SER A 94 1.78 7.34 -25.49
N LEU A 95 1.12 6.36 -24.85
CA LEU A 95 1.62 5.71 -23.64
C LEU A 95 2.55 4.51 -23.95
N THR A 96 2.59 4.08 -25.22
CA THR A 96 3.47 3.01 -25.73
C THR A 96 4.47 3.59 -26.72
N GLU A 97 4.17 3.59 -28.02
CA GLU A 97 5.08 4.03 -29.08
C GLU A 97 5.52 5.49 -28.89
N GLY A 98 4.60 6.38 -28.50
CA GLY A 98 4.91 7.80 -28.29
C GLY A 98 5.81 8.08 -27.08
N ALA A 99 5.86 7.17 -26.10
CA ALA A 99 6.72 7.27 -24.93
C ALA A 99 7.96 6.36 -25.02
N ASP A 100 8.09 5.60 -26.13
CA ASP A 100 9.02 4.46 -26.27
C ASP A 100 8.95 3.51 -25.07
N ALA A 101 7.74 3.19 -24.62
CA ALA A 101 7.51 2.42 -23.40
C ALA A 101 6.85 1.05 -23.64
N THR A 102 7.28 0.06 -22.86
CA THR A 102 6.58 -1.21 -22.64
C THR A 102 6.10 -1.27 -21.20
N TRP A 103 4.80 -1.47 -21.01
CA TRP A 103 4.18 -1.61 -19.69
C TRP A 103 4.14 -3.08 -19.29
N ASN A 104 4.66 -3.40 -18.11
CA ASN A 104 4.73 -4.75 -17.55
C ASN A 104 3.92 -4.77 -16.26
N LEU A 105 2.77 -5.44 -16.25
CA LEU A 105 1.83 -5.44 -15.12
C LEU A 105 1.82 -6.81 -14.46
N LEU A 106 2.43 -6.90 -13.26
CA LEU A 106 2.33 -8.08 -12.40
C LEU A 106 0.97 -8.05 -11.73
N LEU A 107 0.10 -9.01 -12.08
CA LEU A 107 -1.34 -8.93 -11.78
C LEU A 107 -1.67 -9.16 -10.30
N CYS A 108 -0.87 -9.94 -9.59
CA CYS A 108 -0.99 -10.21 -8.17
C CYS A 108 0.34 -10.77 -7.66
N LEU A 109 0.97 -10.10 -6.69
CA LEU A 109 2.23 -10.54 -6.08
C LEU A 109 2.01 -11.55 -4.95
N ASP A 110 0.94 -11.39 -4.15
CA ASP A 110 0.52 -12.33 -3.10
C ASP A 110 -0.83 -13.02 -3.44
N PRO A 111 -0.87 -13.93 -4.43
CA PRO A 111 -2.11 -14.63 -4.78
C PRO A 111 -2.59 -15.55 -3.65
N ASP A 112 -1.71 -16.06 -2.81
CA ASP A 112 -2.06 -16.99 -1.73
C ASP A 112 -2.84 -16.26 -0.63
N GLY A 113 -2.40 -15.06 -0.26
CA GLY A 113 -3.12 -14.19 0.64
C GLY A 113 -4.41 -13.64 0.02
N LEU A 114 -4.41 -13.25 -1.25
CA LEU A 114 -5.62 -12.76 -1.92
C LEU A 114 -6.73 -13.83 -1.97
N ARG A 115 -6.39 -15.11 -2.16
CA ARG A 115 -7.38 -16.21 -2.13
C ARG A 115 -8.12 -16.31 -0.80
N ARG A 116 -7.48 -15.96 0.31
CA ARG A 116 -8.12 -15.93 1.65
C ARG A 116 -9.09 -14.76 1.83
N ASN A 117 -9.11 -13.81 0.89
CA ASN A 117 -10.02 -12.66 0.90
C ASN A 117 -11.19 -12.82 -0.08
N GLU A 118 -11.25 -13.91 -0.88
CA GLU A 118 -12.24 -14.08 -1.95
C GLU A 118 -13.69 -13.97 -1.47
N ASP A 119 -13.96 -14.38 -0.23
CA ASP A 119 -15.29 -14.33 0.39
C ASP A 119 -15.91 -12.93 0.44
N TRP A 120 -15.11 -11.86 0.52
CA TRP A 120 -15.63 -10.49 0.59
C TRP A 120 -15.39 -9.65 -0.68
N LEU A 121 -14.59 -10.15 -1.64
CA LEU A 121 -14.24 -9.39 -2.87
C LEU A 121 -15.48 -8.98 -3.68
N SER A 122 -16.54 -9.78 -3.61
CA SER A 122 -17.81 -9.55 -4.31
C SER A 122 -18.82 -8.69 -3.52
N GLY A 123 -18.49 -8.31 -2.28
CA GLY A 123 -19.38 -7.61 -1.36
C GLY A 123 -20.28 -8.57 -0.55
N PRO A 124 -21.15 -8.03 0.32
CA PRO A 124 -21.50 -6.61 0.47
C PRO A 124 -20.37 -5.78 1.11
N TYR A 125 -20.09 -4.59 0.54
CA TYR A 125 -19.01 -3.70 0.97
C TYR A 125 -19.37 -2.89 2.25
N THR A 126 -19.57 -3.62 3.34
CA THR A 126 -19.76 -3.06 4.69
C THR A 126 -18.53 -3.33 5.53
N LEU A 127 -18.21 -2.42 6.46
CA LEU A 127 -17.06 -2.59 7.37
C LEU A 127 -17.14 -3.92 8.15
N GLY A 128 -18.33 -4.26 8.66
CA GLY A 128 -18.54 -5.47 9.45
C GLY A 128 -18.35 -6.76 8.65
N HIS A 129 -18.76 -6.79 7.38
CA HIS A 129 -18.48 -7.93 6.50
C HIS A 129 -16.98 -7.99 6.16
N TYR A 130 -16.38 -6.86 5.76
CA TYR A 130 -14.95 -6.80 5.44
C TYR A 130 -14.06 -7.33 6.58
N PHE A 131 -14.19 -6.80 7.79
CA PHE A 131 -13.32 -7.21 8.90
C PHE A 131 -13.54 -8.65 9.35
N ARG A 132 -14.77 -9.19 9.25
CA ARG A 132 -15.03 -10.61 9.59
C ARG A 132 -14.41 -11.60 8.60
N HIS A 133 -14.15 -11.18 7.36
CA HIS A 133 -13.56 -11.99 6.29
C HIS A 133 -12.16 -11.49 5.87
N PHE A 134 -11.58 -10.56 6.63
CA PHE A 134 -10.29 -9.94 6.33
C PHE A 134 -9.14 -10.94 6.50
N PHE A 135 -8.20 -10.95 5.55
CA PHE A 135 -6.92 -11.60 5.75
C PHE A 135 -5.76 -10.75 5.24
N ARG A 136 -4.75 -10.56 6.11
CA ARG A 136 -3.42 -10.10 5.72
C ARG A 136 -2.40 -10.96 6.45
N PRO A 137 -1.38 -11.49 5.76
CA PRO A 137 -0.36 -12.32 6.40
C PRO A 137 0.48 -11.51 7.39
N GLY A 138 1.17 -12.21 8.30
CA GLY A 138 2.14 -11.60 9.21
C GLY A 138 3.26 -10.87 8.46
N PHE A 139 4.00 -9.98 9.14
CA PHE A 139 4.97 -9.08 8.50
C PHE A 139 6.03 -9.82 7.67
N LEU A 140 6.58 -10.92 8.20
CA LEU A 140 7.59 -11.74 7.50
C LEU A 140 7.05 -12.49 6.29
N GLU A 141 5.73 -12.51 6.11
CA GLU A 141 5.04 -13.18 5.02
C GLU A 141 4.50 -12.19 3.97
N GLN A 142 4.80 -10.89 4.08
CA GLN A 142 4.41 -9.86 3.12
C GLN A 142 5.50 -9.67 2.05
N PRO A 143 5.22 -9.90 0.74
CA PRO A 143 6.27 -9.98 -0.28
C PRO A 143 7.11 -8.72 -0.54
N GLU A 144 6.60 -7.53 -0.24
CA GLU A 144 7.36 -6.28 -0.42
C GLU A 144 8.16 -5.86 0.82
N TRP A 145 7.93 -6.55 1.95
CA TRP A 145 8.65 -6.35 3.20
C TRP A 145 10.00 -7.07 3.17
N LEU A 146 11.10 -6.32 3.26
CA LEU A 146 12.44 -6.87 3.05
C LEU A 146 13.48 -6.31 4.04
N PRO A 147 13.20 -6.35 5.36
CA PRO A 147 14.01 -5.65 6.36
C PRO A 147 15.49 -6.08 6.39
N ASP A 148 15.76 -7.35 6.07
CA ASP A 148 17.11 -7.93 6.02
C ASP A 148 17.78 -7.79 4.63
N GLY A 149 17.11 -7.13 3.69
CA GLY A 149 17.59 -6.84 2.36
C GLY A 149 17.44 -7.94 1.32
N ALA A 150 17.68 -7.59 0.05
CA ALA A 150 17.43 -8.46 -1.10
C ALA A 150 18.16 -9.80 -1.08
N ALA A 151 19.35 -9.86 -0.48
CA ALA A 151 20.11 -11.10 -0.34
C ALA A 151 19.45 -12.09 0.65
N ALA A 152 18.63 -11.59 1.58
CA ALA A 152 17.92 -12.38 2.58
C ALA A 152 16.48 -12.74 2.15
N ALA A 153 16.06 -12.43 0.91
CA ALA A 153 14.72 -12.72 0.43
C ALA A 153 14.41 -14.23 0.41
N VAL A 154 13.53 -14.67 1.31
CA VAL A 154 13.13 -16.09 1.41
C VAL A 154 11.87 -16.42 0.61
N LEU A 155 10.95 -15.46 0.48
CA LEU A 155 9.65 -15.69 -0.17
C LEU A 155 9.82 -15.85 -1.69
N PRO A 156 9.23 -16.89 -2.31
CA PRO A 156 9.21 -17.04 -3.77
C PRO A 156 8.64 -15.83 -4.51
N GLU A 157 7.63 -15.18 -3.94
CA GLU A 157 6.97 -13.99 -4.46
C GLU A 157 7.94 -12.80 -4.50
N THR A 158 8.61 -12.52 -3.38
CA THR A 158 9.64 -11.48 -3.27
C THR A 158 10.78 -11.73 -4.25
N ARG A 159 11.32 -12.96 -4.31
CA ARG A 159 12.39 -13.29 -5.26
C ARG A 159 11.97 -13.11 -6.72
N THR A 160 10.72 -13.42 -7.04
CA THR A 160 10.15 -13.18 -8.37
C THR A 160 10.11 -11.69 -8.68
N LEU A 161 9.66 -10.84 -7.76
CA LEU A 161 9.65 -9.39 -7.95
C LEU A 161 11.06 -8.81 -8.13
N LEU A 162 12.01 -9.19 -7.27
CA LEU A 162 13.41 -8.74 -7.37
C LEU A 162 14.02 -9.16 -8.71
N ALA A 163 13.81 -10.40 -9.15
CA ALA A 163 14.27 -10.88 -10.45
C ALA A 163 13.64 -10.11 -11.62
N LEU A 164 12.36 -9.76 -11.54
CA LEU A 164 11.69 -8.94 -12.55
C LEU A 164 12.25 -7.53 -12.60
N GLN A 165 12.52 -6.92 -11.45
CA GLN A 165 13.15 -5.60 -11.38
C GLN A 165 14.54 -5.63 -12.02
N ASP A 166 15.31 -6.70 -11.79
CA ASP A 166 16.65 -6.88 -12.36
C ASP A 166 16.64 -7.21 -13.87
N GLU A 167 15.63 -7.97 -14.31
CA GLU A 167 15.38 -8.30 -15.72
C GLU A 167 14.97 -7.04 -16.51
N LEU A 168 13.99 -6.30 -16.00
CA LEU A 168 13.35 -5.20 -16.73
C LEU A 168 14.11 -3.89 -16.60
N LYS A 169 14.81 -3.66 -15.47
CA LYS A 169 15.48 -2.39 -15.13
C LYS A 169 14.59 -1.19 -15.45
N PRO A 170 13.37 -1.14 -14.86
CA PRO A 170 12.36 -0.19 -15.27
C PRO A 170 12.83 1.25 -15.07
N PHE A 171 12.43 2.17 -15.94
CA PHE A 171 12.64 3.60 -15.64
C PHE A 171 11.60 4.11 -14.64
N PHE A 172 10.43 3.44 -14.60
CA PHE A 172 9.31 3.76 -13.73
C PHE A 172 8.70 2.49 -13.15
N GLN A 173 8.52 2.46 -11.84
CA GLN A 173 7.77 1.44 -11.13
C GLN A 173 6.58 2.07 -10.40
N ALA A 174 5.41 1.45 -10.48
CA ALA A 174 4.28 1.73 -9.60
C ALA A 174 3.93 0.49 -8.77
N SER A 175 3.98 0.57 -7.44
CA SER A 175 3.36 -0.45 -6.57
C SER A 175 1.95 0.01 -6.22
N LEU A 176 0.96 -0.86 -6.44
CA LEU A 176 -0.46 -0.56 -6.30
C LEU A 176 -0.98 -1.06 -4.97
N HIS A 177 -1.16 -0.14 -4.03
CA HIS A 177 -1.60 -0.42 -2.66
C HIS A 177 -3.02 0.08 -2.41
N GLY A 178 -3.59 -0.34 -1.29
CA GLY A 178 -4.92 0.06 -0.86
C GLY A 178 -4.97 0.38 0.63
N VAL A 179 -5.78 1.39 0.96
CA VAL A 179 -6.04 1.77 2.35
C VAL A 179 -7.44 1.29 2.72
N ASP A 180 -7.59 0.57 3.83
CA ASP A 180 -8.91 0.16 4.32
C ASP A 180 -9.77 1.42 4.56
N VAL A 181 -9.38 2.23 5.54
CA VAL A 181 -10.08 3.46 5.94
C VAL A 181 -9.06 4.59 5.96
N GLY A 182 -9.38 5.73 5.35
CA GLY A 182 -8.47 6.88 5.26
C GLY A 182 -8.68 7.71 4.00
N GLY A 183 -7.57 8.14 3.39
CA GLY A 183 -7.53 8.84 2.10
C GLY A 183 -6.49 8.25 1.15
N GLY A 184 -6.43 8.79 -0.06
CA GLY A 184 -5.38 8.44 -1.02
C GLY A 184 -4.13 9.30 -0.83
N PHE A 185 -2.96 8.70 -0.97
CA PHE A 185 -1.66 9.35 -0.93
C PHE A 185 -0.67 8.66 -1.87
N VAL A 186 0.50 9.25 -2.05
CA VAL A 186 1.58 8.67 -2.86
C VAL A 186 2.89 8.77 -2.10
N GLU A 187 3.69 7.72 -2.15
CA GLU A 187 5.08 7.74 -1.71
C GLU A 187 6.00 7.58 -2.91
N LEU A 188 7.09 8.34 -2.95
CA LEU A 188 8.02 8.36 -4.08
C LEU A 188 9.46 8.12 -3.62
N THR A 189 10.24 7.38 -4.41
CA THR A 189 11.71 7.34 -4.21
C THR A 189 12.42 8.58 -4.75
N HIS A 190 11.75 9.37 -5.58
CA HIS A 190 12.29 10.58 -6.19
C HIS A 190 11.21 11.64 -6.29
N ASP A 191 11.61 12.91 -6.21
CA ASP A 191 10.65 13.99 -6.44
C ASP A 191 10.12 13.96 -7.89
N LEU A 192 8.81 14.12 -8.02
CA LEU A 192 8.09 14.30 -9.27
C LEU A 192 7.30 15.62 -9.19
N PRO A 193 7.95 16.76 -9.47
CA PRO A 193 7.29 18.06 -9.40
C PRO A 193 5.99 18.10 -10.20
N GLY A 194 4.92 18.59 -9.55
CA GLY A 194 3.58 18.68 -10.13
C GLY A 194 2.70 17.44 -9.93
N LEU A 195 3.21 16.35 -9.35
CA LEU A 195 2.37 15.19 -9.04
C LEU A 195 1.27 15.53 -8.03
N ALA A 196 1.60 16.28 -6.97
CA ALA A 196 0.66 16.67 -5.94
C ALA A 196 -0.56 17.42 -6.51
N ASP A 197 -0.34 18.37 -7.43
CA ASP A 197 -1.42 19.13 -8.07
C ASP A 197 -2.29 18.25 -8.99
N ARG A 198 -1.65 17.36 -9.76
CA ARG A 198 -2.37 16.41 -10.63
C ARG A 198 -3.23 15.47 -9.80
N MET A 199 -2.67 14.92 -8.72
CA MET A 199 -3.35 14.06 -7.78
C MET A 199 -4.52 14.78 -7.11
N ALA A 200 -4.33 16.03 -6.65
CA ALA A 200 -5.41 16.84 -6.09
C ALA A 200 -6.57 17.04 -7.08
N GLY A 201 -6.25 17.32 -8.35
CA GLY A 201 -7.25 17.41 -9.41
C GLY A 201 -7.99 16.09 -9.66
N ILE A 202 -7.30 14.95 -9.59
CA ILE A 202 -7.89 13.60 -9.75
C ILE A 202 -8.80 13.27 -8.57
N ALA A 203 -8.29 13.40 -7.34
CA ALA A 203 -8.98 13.16 -6.08
C ALA A 203 -10.31 13.93 -6.02
N ARG A 204 -10.27 15.25 -6.26
CA ARG A 204 -11.44 16.12 -6.27
C ARG A 204 -12.50 15.68 -7.29
N ARG A 205 -12.10 15.27 -8.50
CA ARG A 205 -13.04 14.84 -9.55
C ARG A 205 -13.72 13.51 -9.21
N LEU A 206 -13.06 12.65 -8.44
CA LEU A 206 -13.55 11.32 -8.11
C LEU A 206 -14.19 11.26 -6.71
N GLY A 207 -14.10 12.34 -5.93
CA GLY A 207 -14.59 12.39 -4.56
C GLY A 207 -13.80 11.47 -3.63
N VAL A 208 -12.49 11.36 -3.86
CA VAL A 208 -11.56 10.59 -3.02
C VAL A 208 -10.85 11.57 -2.10
N PRO A 209 -10.98 11.45 -0.76
CA PRO A 209 -10.19 12.25 0.17
C PRO A 209 -8.70 11.96 0.04
N ARG A 210 -7.84 12.96 0.23
CA ARG A 210 -6.39 12.81 0.27
C ARG A 210 -5.90 12.72 1.71
N GLU A 211 -4.98 11.81 1.98
CA GLU A 211 -4.41 11.67 3.32
C GLU A 211 -3.16 12.53 3.43
N LEU A 212 -3.25 13.67 4.15
CA LEU A 212 -2.15 14.64 4.22
C LEU A 212 -1.02 14.24 5.17
N GLY A 213 -1.32 13.36 6.13
CA GLY A 213 -0.38 12.89 7.13
C GLY A 213 -0.65 11.43 7.49
N PRO A 214 -0.45 10.49 6.53
CA PRO A 214 -0.64 9.08 6.80
C PRO A 214 0.26 8.61 7.94
N TYR A 215 -0.23 7.65 8.71
CA TYR A 215 0.55 7.06 9.80
C TYR A 215 1.86 6.44 9.29
N ASP A 216 1.82 5.76 8.14
CA ASP A 216 2.97 5.04 7.57
C ASP A 216 4.11 5.99 7.18
N THR A 217 3.79 7.25 6.86
CA THR A 217 4.76 8.28 6.45
C THR A 217 4.93 9.37 7.51
N LEU A 218 4.55 9.11 8.77
CA LEU A 218 4.46 10.12 9.82
C LEU A 218 5.74 10.96 9.96
N TYR A 219 6.90 10.33 9.82
CA TYR A 219 8.20 10.98 9.97
C TYR A 219 8.90 11.28 8.64
N TRP A 220 8.25 11.04 7.51
CA TRP A 220 8.90 11.13 6.20
C TRP A 220 8.86 12.56 5.66
N PRO A 221 9.84 12.96 4.82
CA PRO A 221 9.79 14.25 4.15
C PRO A 221 8.54 14.37 3.26
N VAL A 222 7.90 15.53 3.29
CA VAL A 222 6.72 15.83 2.49
C VAL A 222 7.15 16.55 1.20
N LEU A 223 6.81 16.00 0.04
CA LEU A 223 7.06 16.60 -1.27
C LEU A 223 5.90 17.52 -1.70
N GLY A 224 4.70 17.24 -1.20
CA GLY A 224 3.51 18.05 -1.38
C GLY A 224 2.33 17.44 -0.63
N PRO A 225 1.15 18.09 -0.65
CA PRO A 225 -0.04 17.56 0.02
C PRO A 225 -0.37 16.12 -0.41
N ALA A 226 -0.30 15.17 0.52
CA ALA A 226 -0.48 13.72 0.30
C ALA A 226 0.54 13.07 -0.66
N VAL A 227 1.72 13.67 -0.81
CA VAL A 227 2.86 13.12 -1.55
C VAL A 227 4.11 13.17 -0.68
N HIS A 228 4.68 12.00 -0.39
CA HIS A 228 5.76 11.82 0.57
C HIS A 228 7.00 11.22 -0.11
N LEU A 229 8.19 11.55 0.40
CA LEU A 229 9.44 10.95 -0.06
C LEU A 229 9.76 9.74 0.80
N ILE A 230 9.99 8.59 0.16
CA ILE A 230 10.50 7.39 0.82
C ILE A 230 11.95 7.68 1.21
N PRO A 231 12.30 7.66 2.50
CA PRO A 231 13.69 7.84 2.91
C PRO A 231 14.54 6.67 2.40
N PRO A 232 15.83 6.89 2.06
CA PRO A 232 16.74 5.80 1.77
C PRO A 232 16.74 4.81 2.94
N PRO A 233 16.68 3.50 2.67
CA PRO A 233 16.52 2.51 3.73
C PRO A 233 17.73 2.54 4.67
N GLN A 234 17.45 2.56 5.97
CA GLN A 234 18.46 2.43 7.02
C GLN A 234 18.26 1.09 7.71
N ARG A 235 19.34 0.35 7.94
CA ARG A 235 19.28 -0.87 8.75
C ARG A 235 19.01 -0.47 10.20
N GLY A 236 17.87 -0.89 10.73
CA GLY A 236 17.39 -0.50 12.05
C GLY A 236 16.73 -1.67 12.79
N ASP A 237 16.27 -1.40 14.00
CA ASP A 237 15.51 -2.34 14.84
C ASP A 237 14.22 -2.78 14.13
N LEU A 238 13.90 -4.08 14.18
CA LEU A 238 12.71 -4.69 13.60
C LEU A 238 11.42 -4.08 14.16
N ALA A 239 11.40 -3.64 15.42
CA ALA A 239 10.24 -2.95 15.98
C ALA A 239 10.03 -1.57 15.32
N ALA A 240 11.09 -0.76 15.21
CA ALA A 240 11.05 0.53 14.52
C ALA A 240 10.74 0.38 13.02
N ALA A 241 11.25 -0.69 12.41
CA ALA A 241 10.96 -1.09 11.05
C ALA A 241 9.46 -1.27 10.84
N ILE A 242 8.86 -2.19 11.61
CA ILE A 242 7.44 -2.53 11.51
C ILE A 242 6.55 -1.29 11.69
N THR A 243 6.94 -0.34 12.53
CA THR A 243 6.14 0.85 12.81
C THR A 243 6.20 1.94 11.74
N GLU A 244 7.27 2.04 10.95
CA GLU A 244 7.48 3.19 10.06
C GLU A 244 7.56 2.85 8.57
N ALA A 245 7.45 1.57 8.22
CA ALA A 245 7.70 1.05 6.87
C ALA A 245 9.06 1.52 6.26
N ALA A 246 9.96 2.08 7.07
CA ALA A 246 11.18 2.79 6.66
C ALA A 246 12.40 1.86 6.54
N VAL A 247 12.16 0.59 6.26
CA VAL A 247 13.23 -0.41 6.05
C VAL A 247 13.49 -0.68 4.59
N GLU A 248 14.54 -1.46 4.34
CA GLU A 248 14.73 -2.09 3.04
C GLU A 248 13.41 -2.74 2.59
N SER A 249 12.89 -2.27 1.46
CA SER A 249 11.69 -2.79 0.80
C SER A 249 12.00 -3.03 -0.68
N THR A 250 11.17 -3.83 -1.34
CA THR A 250 11.28 -4.05 -2.79
C THR A 250 11.11 -2.75 -3.59
N TRP A 251 10.57 -1.69 -2.98
CA TRP A 251 10.36 -0.39 -3.62
C TRP A 251 11.67 0.32 -3.98
N TYR A 252 12.70 0.17 -3.13
CA TYR A 252 14.00 0.83 -3.30
C TYR A 252 15.01 -0.03 -4.08
N HIS A 253 14.79 -1.34 -4.19
CA HIS A 253 15.69 -2.25 -4.93
C HIS A 253 16.03 -1.78 -6.36
N PRO A 254 15.07 -1.33 -7.20
CA PRO A 254 15.38 -0.88 -8.56
C PRO A 254 15.94 0.55 -8.61
N HIS A 255 16.07 1.27 -7.49
CA HIS A 255 16.63 2.64 -7.44
C HIS A 255 18.02 2.72 -8.08
N ARG A 256 18.83 1.66 -7.96
CA ARG A 256 20.15 1.55 -8.59
C ARG A 256 20.15 1.62 -10.13
N TYR A 257 18.99 1.41 -10.76
CA TYR A 257 18.81 1.54 -12.21
C TYR A 257 18.33 2.94 -12.62
N GLY A 258 18.23 3.88 -11.67
CA GLY A 258 17.60 5.19 -11.89
C GLY A 258 16.07 5.13 -11.88
N THR A 259 15.49 4.03 -11.41
CA THR A 259 14.04 3.82 -11.37
C THR A 259 13.36 4.81 -10.44
N VAL A 260 12.36 5.52 -10.95
CA VAL A 260 11.38 6.21 -10.10
C VAL A 260 10.33 5.21 -9.65
N THR A 261 10.25 4.96 -8.35
CA THR A 261 9.20 4.10 -7.77
C THR A 261 8.15 4.99 -7.13
N ALA A 262 6.87 4.74 -7.45
CA ALA A 262 5.71 5.35 -6.83
C ALA A 262 4.83 4.30 -6.16
N ILE A 263 4.55 4.45 -4.87
CA ILE A 263 3.54 3.66 -4.15
C ILE A 263 2.26 4.48 -4.23
N VAL A 264 1.20 3.90 -4.79
CA VAL A 264 -0.06 4.63 -5.02
C VAL A 264 -1.16 4.02 -4.18
N GLU A 265 -1.56 4.75 -3.15
CA GLU A 265 -2.52 4.30 -2.14
C GLU A 265 -3.95 4.74 -2.51
N ALA A 266 -4.85 3.76 -2.62
CA ALA A 266 -6.25 3.99 -2.97
C ALA A 266 -7.18 3.55 -1.82
N PRO A 267 -8.00 4.46 -1.23
CA PRO A 267 -8.83 4.12 -0.09
C PRO A 267 -10.11 3.38 -0.47
N MET A 268 -10.48 2.38 0.33
CA MET A 268 -11.77 1.69 0.23
C MET A 268 -12.89 2.51 0.90
N TRP A 269 -12.67 2.94 2.13
CA TRP A 269 -13.54 3.85 2.86
C TRP A 269 -12.86 5.21 3.06
N GLY A 270 -13.41 6.24 2.42
CA GLY A 270 -12.91 7.61 2.51
C GLY A 270 -13.32 8.29 3.82
N VAL A 271 -12.38 8.99 4.45
CA VAL A 271 -12.60 9.86 5.62
C VAL A 271 -12.19 11.29 5.28
N ALA A 272 -13.08 12.25 5.46
CA ALA A 272 -12.79 13.65 5.10
C ALA A 272 -11.76 14.32 6.04
N ALA A 273 -11.72 13.93 7.32
CA ALA A 273 -10.85 14.55 8.31
C ALA A 273 -9.35 14.36 8.01
N VAL A 274 -8.97 13.37 7.19
CA VAL A 274 -7.57 13.16 6.77
C VAL A 274 -7.09 14.22 5.76
N GLU A 275 -7.98 15.06 5.24
CA GLU A 275 -7.66 16.22 4.40
C GLU A 275 -7.49 17.53 5.20
N ASP A 276 -7.71 17.51 6.51
CA ASP A 276 -7.72 18.72 7.34
C ASP A 276 -6.30 19.14 7.76
N GLY A 277 -5.72 20.07 7.00
CA GLY A 277 -4.41 20.66 7.28
C GLY A 277 -4.39 21.72 8.38
N SER A 278 -5.49 21.94 9.10
CA SER A 278 -5.52 22.93 10.19
C SER A 278 -4.71 22.48 11.42
N PRO A 279 -4.22 23.44 12.24
CA PRO A 279 -3.67 23.13 13.55
C PRO A 279 -4.75 22.50 14.45
N PRO A 280 -4.42 21.45 15.22
CA PRO A 280 -5.39 20.82 16.11
C PRO A 280 -5.74 21.72 17.30
N ALA A 281 -7.01 21.71 17.70
CA ALA A 281 -7.50 22.52 18.83
C ALA A 281 -6.88 22.10 20.18
N ASP A 282 -6.78 20.79 20.43
CA ASP A 282 -6.08 20.22 21.59
C ASP A 282 -5.41 18.91 21.17
N ARG A 283 -4.15 19.02 20.72
CA ARG A 283 -3.35 17.89 20.25
C ARG A 283 -3.23 16.81 21.32
N ASP A 284 -2.88 17.22 22.54
CA ASP A 284 -2.49 16.28 23.60
C ASP A 284 -3.71 15.52 24.14
N ALA A 285 -4.87 16.15 24.22
CA ALA A 285 -6.10 15.44 24.60
C ALA A 285 -6.51 14.37 23.57
N VAL A 286 -6.35 14.67 22.28
CA VAL A 286 -6.64 13.70 21.22
C VAL A 286 -5.65 12.54 21.26
N LEU A 287 -4.36 12.83 21.37
CA LEU A 287 -3.32 11.80 21.49
C LEU A 287 -3.52 10.90 22.72
N ARG A 288 -3.78 11.48 23.90
CA ARG A 288 -4.15 10.74 25.13
C ARG A 288 -5.32 9.79 24.88
N THR A 289 -6.33 10.25 24.14
CA THR A 289 -7.51 9.43 23.80
C THR A 289 -7.12 8.26 22.90
N ILE A 290 -6.40 8.52 21.81
CA ILE A 290 -5.94 7.48 20.87
C ILE A 290 -5.11 6.43 21.59
N SER A 291 -4.09 6.85 22.36
CA SER A 291 -3.20 5.94 23.09
C SER A 291 -3.94 5.10 24.13
N ARG A 292 -4.83 5.71 24.92
CA ARG A 292 -5.63 4.96 25.91
C ARG A 292 -6.55 3.95 25.26
N THR A 293 -7.23 4.33 24.17
CA THR A 293 -8.09 3.42 23.41
C THR A 293 -7.28 2.26 22.83
N LEU A 294 -6.13 2.52 22.19
CA LEU A 294 -5.29 1.47 21.62
C LEU A 294 -4.82 0.47 22.70
N ARG A 295 -4.36 0.94 23.86
CA ARG A 295 -3.96 0.05 24.97
C ARG A 295 -5.13 -0.78 25.49
N HIS A 296 -6.29 -0.16 25.65
CA HIS A 296 -7.49 -0.84 26.14
C HIS A 296 -7.93 -1.95 25.19
N ASP A 297 -8.01 -1.64 23.89
CA ASP A 297 -8.45 -2.58 22.87
C ASP A 297 -7.44 -3.72 22.69
N ALA A 298 -6.13 -3.42 22.66
CA ALA A 298 -5.08 -4.43 22.59
C ALA A 298 -5.12 -5.39 23.78
N ARG A 299 -5.23 -4.88 25.01
CA ARG A 299 -5.36 -5.72 26.22
C ARG A 299 -6.62 -6.57 26.18
N THR A 300 -7.74 -6.04 25.70
CA THR A 300 -9.00 -6.79 25.56
C THR A 300 -8.81 -7.98 24.62
N LEU A 301 -8.16 -7.76 23.48
CA LEU A 301 -7.88 -8.79 22.50
C LEU A 301 -6.83 -9.81 22.96
N GLU A 302 -5.81 -9.40 23.72
CA GLU A 302 -4.85 -10.29 24.36
C GLU A 302 -5.53 -11.25 25.34
N LEU A 303 -6.41 -10.74 26.21
CA LEU A 303 -7.17 -11.55 27.16
C LEU A 303 -8.10 -12.54 26.43
N LEU A 304 -8.75 -12.08 25.36
CA LEU A 304 -9.60 -12.94 24.54
C LEU A 304 -8.78 -14.05 23.87
N LEU A 305 -7.64 -13.70 23.24
CA LEU A 305 -6.72 -14.64 22.61
C LEU A 305 -6.22 -15.68 23.63
N ALA A 306 -5.78 -15.25 24.82
CA ALA A 306 -5.31 -16.15 25.86
C ALA A 306 -6.39 -17.17 26.27
N ARG A 307 -7.65 -16.72 26.37
CA ARG A 307 -8.80 -17.58 26.69
C ARG A 307 -9.10 -18.59 25.59
N ILE A 308 -9.03 -18.21 24.32
CA ILE A 308 -9.41 -19.10 23.22
C ILE A 308 -8.25 -19.95 22.67
N ARG A 309 -6.98 -19.53 22.85
CA ARG A 309 -5.80 -20.20 22.29
C ARG A 309 -5.75 -21.71 22.55
N PRO A 310 -6.08 -22.24 23.74
CA PRO A 310 -6.10 -23.68 23.98
C PRO A 310 -7.10 -24.45 23.10
N LEU A 311 -8.14 -23.77 22.60
CA LEU A 311 -9.22 -24.33 21.80
C LEU A 311 -8.91 -24.34 20.30
N LEU A 312 -7.82 -23.66 19.87
CA LEU A 312 -7.49 -23.47 18.45
C LEU A 312 -6.55 -24.53 17.88
N ALA A 313 -6.03 -25.44 18.70
CA ALA A 313 -5.00 -26.41 18.28
C ALA A 313 -5.45 -27.34 17.13
N ALA A 314 -6.75 -27.61 17.04
CA ALA A 314 -7.33 -28.47 16.00
C ALA A 314 -7.84 -27.69 14.76
N VAL A 315 -7.73 -26.36 14.75
CA VAL A 315 -8.22 -25.54 13.64
C VAL A 315 -7.22 -25.60 12.47
N PRO A 316 -7.65 -26.01 11.27
CA PRO A 316 -6.79 -26.00 10.09
C PRO A 316 -6.22 -24.61 9.83
N ASP A 317 -4.93 -24.53 9.48
CA ASP A 317 -4.22 -23.27 9.21
C ASP A 317 -4.25 -22.23 10.33
N ALA A 318 -4.57 -22.61 11.58
CA ALA A 318 -4.63 -21.68 12.71
C ALA A 318 -3.35 -20.85 12.85
N ALA A 319 -2.19 -21.47 12.62
CA ALA A 319 -0.89 -20.78 12.67
C ALA A 319 -0.81 -19.57 11.72
N ARG A 320 -1.38 -19.66 10.50
CA ARG A 320 -1.36 -18.57 9.52
C ARG A 320 -2.26 -17.41 9.90
N LEU A 321 -3.36 -17.66 10.61
CA LEU A 321 -4.23 -16.61 11.14
C LEU A 321 -3.70 -16.04 12.46
N LEU A 322 -3.02 -16.87 13.27
CA LEU A 322 -2.42 -16.46 14.53
C LEU A 322 -1.15 -15.63 14.37
N ALA A 323 -0.38 -15.83 13.31
CA ALA A 323 0.83 -15.05 13.04
C ALA A 323 0.55 -13.52 12.97
N PRO A 324 -0.34 -13.01 12.09
CA PRO A 324 -0.68 -11.58 12.06
C PRO A 324 -1.36 -11.09 13.35
N VAL A 325 -2.12 -11.93 14.05
CA VAL A 325 -2.66 -11.59 15.38
C VAL A 325 -1.53 -11.32 16.38
N GLY A 326 -0.52 -12.18 16.41
CA GLY A 326 0.66 -12.00 17.27
C GLY A 326 1.41 -10.71 16.92
N ASP A 327 1.63 -10.47 15.63
CA ASP A 327 2.31 -9.27 15.12
C ASP A 327 1.59 -7.98 15.53
N TYR A 328 0.26 -7.91 15.38
CA TYR A 328 -0.52 -6.72 15.76
C TYR A 328 -0.50 -6.49 17.27
N LEU A 329 -0.70 -7.54 18.07
CA LEU A 329 -0.68 -7.40 19.53
C LEU A 329 0.71 -7.04 20.07
N LEU A 330 1.77 -7.50 19.40
CA LEU A 330 3.15 -7.14 19.75
C LEU A 330 3.42 -5.64 19.61
N VAL A 331 2.91 -5.00 18.55
CA VAL A 331 3.24 -3.58 18.25
C VAL A 331 2.33 -2.57 18.94
N CYS A 332 1.08 -2.94 19.26
CA CYS A 332 0.09 -2.01 19.81
C CYS A 332 0.56 -1.27 21.08
N PRO A 333 1.18 -1.93 22.08
CA PRO A 333 1.65 -1.24 23.28
C PRO A 333 2.72 -0.18 22.99
N GLY A 334 3.71 -0.52 22.15
CA GLY A 334 4.78 0.39 21.76
C GLY A 334 4.27 1.62 21.01
N LEU A 335 3.31 1.42 20.11
CA LEU A 335 2.64 2.52 19.40
C LEU A 335 1.84 3.42 20.32
N ALA A 336 1.06 2.83 21.23
CA ALA A 336 0.29 3.63 22.17
C ALA A 336 1.21 4.46 23.08
N ASP A 337 2.35 3.91 23.48
CA ASP A 337 3.36 4.63 24.25
C ASP A 337 4.03 5.74 23.43
N ALA A 338 4.39 5.49 22.17
CA ALA A 338 4.94 6.49 21.26
C ALA A 338 3.98 7.66 21.00
N TRP A 339 2.66 7.42 21.04
CA TRP A 339 1.69 8.49 20.79
C TRP A 339 1.24 9.23 22.05
N ASP A 340 1.56 8.73 23.25
CA ASP A 340 1.02 9.28 24.50
C ASP A 340 1.87 10.44 25.03
N PRO A 341 1.32 11.66 25.12
CA PRO A 341 2.07 12.82 25.61
C PRO A 341 2.36 12.75 27.11
N ASP A 342 1.69 11.87 27.87
CA ASP A 342 1.94 11.68 29.30
C ASP A 342 3.12 10.71 29.54
N ARG A 343 3.66 10.07 28.49
CA ARG A 343 4.91 9.31 28.58
C ARG A 343 6.07 10.31 28.64
N GLY A 344 7.11 9.95 29.41
CA GLY A 344 8.32 10.77 29.54
C GLY A 344 9.05 10.99 28.22
N VAL A 345 10.27 11.56 28.28
CA VAL A 345 11.08 11.82 27.08
C VAL A 345 11.17 10.55 26.23
N GLN A 346 10.61 10.61 25.03
CA GLN A 346 10.69 9.53 24.06
C GLN A 346 11.98 9.66 23.25
N ASP A 347 12.56 8.52 22.84
CA ASP A 347 13.76 8.50 22.02
C ASP A 347 13.57 9.20 20.67
N ARG A 348 12.32 9.20 20.16
CA ARG A 348 11.92 9.91 18.93
C ARG A 348 10.63 10.69 19.16
N PRO A 349 10.69 12.03 19.25
CA PRO A 349 9.48 12.83 19.45
C PRO A 349 8.61 12.85 18.18
N LEU A 350 7.29 12.94 18.38
CA LEU A 350 6.34 13.15 17.29
C LEU A 350 6.65 14.45 16.53
N PRO A 351 6.50 14.46 15.19
CA PRO A 351 6.66 15.67 14.40
C PRO A 351 5.51 16.66 14.70
N PRO A 352 5.60 17.92 14.22
CA PRO A 352 4.46 18.83 14.25
C PRO A 352 3.22 18.20 13.60
N LEU A 353 2.13 18.08 14.37
CA LEU A 353 0.90 17.40 13.93
C LEU A 353 -0.17 18.40 13.50
N MET A 354 -0.89 18.03 12.43
CA MET A 354 -2.11 18.67 11.95
C MET A 354 -3.33 17.85 12.38
N THR A 355 -4.54 18.39 12.25
CA THR A 355 -5.79 17.63 12.45
C THR A 355 -5.82 16.34 11.62
N ALA A 356 -5.34 16.38 10.37
CA ALA A 356 -5.21 15.22 9.50
C ALA A 356 -4.36 14.09 10.10
N HIS A 357 -3.23 14.42 10.73
CA HIS A 357 -2.36 13.43 11.37
C HIS A 357 -3.08 12.75 12.54
N LEU A 358 -3.78 13.52 13.37
CA LEU A 358 -4.53 12.97 14.51
C LEU A 358 -5.67 12.06 14.04
N ALA A 359 -6.35 12.41 12.93
CA ALA A 359 -7.35 11.56 12.31
C ALA A 359 -6.73 10.24 11.80
N ALA A 360 -5.59 10.31 11.11
CA ALA A 360 -4.87 9.14 10.60
C ALA A 360 -4.40 8.22 11.74
N LEU A 361 -3.85 8.76 12.83
CA LEU A 361 -3.43 7.98 14.01
C LEU A 361 -4.61 7.27 14.68
N ARG A 362 -5.75 7.96 14.85
CA ARG A 362 -6.98 7.33 15.37
C ARG A 362 -7.41 6.16 14.49
N ILE A 363 -7.38 6.36 13.17
CA ILE A 363 -7.74 5.32 12.20
C ILE A 363 -6.76 4.14 12.29
N ALA A 364 -5.45 4.41 12.31
CA ALA A 364 -4.42 3.37 12.40
C ALA A 364 -4.56 2.51 13.67
N GLY A 365 -4.76 3.12 14.83
CA GLY A 365 -4.99 2.39 16.08
C GLY A 365 -6.23 1.50 16.03
N ARG A 366 -7.35 2.04 15.54
CA ARG A 366 -8.61 1.28 15.36
C ARG A 366 -8.45 0.15 14.34
N ARG A 367 -7.63 0.33 13.29
CA ARG A 367 -7.36 -0.67 12.24
C ARG A 367 -6.68 -1.90 12.81
N LEU A 368 -5.68 -1.73 13.67
CA LEU A 368 -4.98 -2.83 14.33
C LEU A 368 -5.94 -3.67 15.18
N ALA A 369 -6.80 -3.03 15.96
CA ALA A 369 -7.81 -3.71 16.78
C ALA A 369 -8.82 -4.48 15.93
N LEU A 370 -9.40 -3.86 14.90
CA LEU A 370 -10.40 -4.49 14.03
C LEU A 370 -9.84 -5.65 13.20
N ARG A 371 -8.64 -5.49 12.62
CA ARG A 371 -7.97 -6.58 11.88
C ARG A 371 -7.70 -7.76 12.81
N THR A 372 -7.21 -7.50 14.02
CA THR A 372 -7.01 -8.55 15.04
C THR A 372 -8.32 -9.26 15.40
N ALA A 373 -9.38 -8.51 15.73
CA ALA A 373 -10.68 -9.10 16.06
C ALA A 373 -11.28 -9.92 14.91
N GLY A 374 -11.13 -9.45 13.67
CA GLY A 374 -11.55 -10.16 12.46
C GLY A 374 -10.86 -11.51 12.28
N LEU A 375 -9.55 -11.56 12.48
CA LEU A 375 -8.76 -12.80 12.42
C LEU A 375 -9.14 -13.76 13.55
N LEU A 376 -9.34 -13.25 14.78
CA LEU A 376 -9.83 -14.05 15.91
C LEU A 376 -11.24 -14.60 15.64
N HIS A 377 -12.11 -13.80 15.03
CA HIS A 377 -13.46 -14.22 14.63
C HIS A 377 -13.41 -15.39 13.64
N GLN A 378 -12.54 -15.34 12.63
CA GLN A 378 -12.35 -16.46 11.70
C GLN A 378 -11.81 -17.72 12.40
N LEU A 379 -10.81 -17.56 13.28
CA LEU A 379 -10.28 -18.67 14.08
C LEU A 379 -11.35 -19.35 14.93
N VAL A 380 -12.17 -18.56 15.63
CA VAL A 380 -13.26 -19.07 16.47
C VAL A 380 -14.35 -19.73 15.62
N THR A 381 -14.69 -19.14 14.47
CA THR A 381 -15.66 -19.73 13.53
C THR A 381 -15.17 -21.08 13.02
N GLY A 382 -13.88 -21.18 12.65
CA GLY A 382 -13.26 -22.43 12.20
C GLY A 382 -13.17 -23.51 13.28
N ALA A 383 -13.07 -23.12 14.56
CA ALA A 383 -13.12 -24.05 15.69
C ALA A 383 -14.52 -24.61 15.99
N GLY A 384 -15.57 -24.05 15.37
CA GLY A 384 -16.95 -24.49 15.54
C GLY A 384 -17.42 -24.44 17.00
N ALA A 385 -18.19 -25.46 17.42
CA ALA A 385 -18.83 -25.51 18.73
C ALA A 385 -17.85 -25.40 19.91
N VAL A 386 -16.58 -25.77 19.72
CA VAL A 386 -15.55 -25.77 20.78
C VAL A 386 -15.23 -24.36 21.26
N ALA A 387 -15.26 -23.36 20.37
CA ALA A 387 -14.94 -21.97 20.70
C ALA A 387 -16.11 -20.99 20.53
N ALA A 388 -17.29 -21.46 20.11
CA ALA A 388 -18.45 -20.64 19.76
C ALA A 388 -18.86 -19.62 20.84
N GLY A 389 -18.58 -19.90 22.12
CA GLY A 389 -18.85 -18.97 23.22
C GLY A 389 -18.14 -17.61 23.13
N ALA A 390 -17.06 -17.50 22.34
CA ALA A 390 -16.35 -16.24 22.13
C ALA A 390 -16.93 -15.37 20.99
N LEU A 391 -17.78 -15.93 20.11
CA LEU A 391 -18.33 -15.20 18.96
C LEU A 391 -19.18 -13.99 19.37
N PRO A 392 -20.14 -14.09 20.33
CA PRO A 392 -20.97 -12.94 20.70
C PRO A 392 -20.18 -11.77 21.30
N GLU A 393 -19.01 -12.04 21.89
CA GLU A 393 -18.11 -10.99 22.37
C GLU A 393 -17.35 -10.34 21.22
N LEU A 394 -16.77 -11.15 20.32
CA LEU A 394 -16.09 -10.66 19.11
C LEU A 394 -17.03 -9.86 18.20
N ASP A 395 -18.26 -10.32 17.99
CA ASP A 395 -19.26 -9.62 17.18
C ASP A 395 -19.58 -8.24 17.75
N ARG A 396 -19.80 -8.16 19.07
CA ARG A 396 -20.06 -6.87 19.73
C ARG A 396 -18.88 -5.90 19.60
N LEU A 397 -17.65 -6.39 19.76
CA LEU A 397 -16.44 -5.57 19.59
C LEU A 397 -16.31 -5.08 18.14
N ILE A 398 -16.42 -5.98 17.16
CA ILE A 398 -16.33 -5.65 15.74
C ILE A 398 -17.42 -4.64 15.35
N ASP A 399 -18.67 -4.86 15.77
CA ASP A 399 -19.78 -3.97 15.42
C ASP A 399 -19.63 -2.58 16.05
N ALA A 400 -19.22 -2.51 17.32
CA ALA A 400 -18.97 -1.23 18.00
C ALA A 400 -17.82 -0.45 17.34
N TRP A 401 -16.72 -1.13 17.01
CA TRP A 401 -15.56 -0.52 16.37
C TRP A 401 -15.81 -0.15 14.90
N CYS A 402 -16.62 -0.93 14.17
CA CYS A 402 -17.10 -0.54 12.85
C CYS A 402 -18.04 0.68 12.91
N ALA A 403 -18.87 0.79 13.96
CA ALA A 403 -19.69 1.97 14.19
C ALA A 403 -18.82 3.20 14.49
N ASP A 404 -17.73 3.06 15.25
CA ASP A 404 -16.76 4.14 15.49
C ASP A 404 -16.15 4.65 14.18
N TYR A 405 -15.80 3.79 13.22
CA TYR A 405 -15.38 4.24 11.89
C TYR A 405 -16.48 4.95 11.12
N ARG A 406 -17.68 4.38 11.06
CA ARG A 406 -18.79 4.93 10.28
C ARG A 406 -19.25 6.27 10.84
N ASP A 407 -19.49 6.34 12.15
CA ASP A 407 -20.15 7.46 12.81
C ASP A 407 -19.13 8.41 13.43
N GLY A 408 -18.06 7.88 14.02
CA GLY A 408 -17.02 8.66 14.70
C GLY A 408 -15.97 9.26 13.75
N CYS A 409 -15.65 8.58 12.65
CA CYS A 409 -14.75 9.10 11.60
C CYS A 409 -15.50 9.54 10.33
N GLY A 410 -16.78 9.20 10.19
CA GLY A 410 -17.54 9.52 8.98
C GLY A 410 -17.08 8.72 7.75
N ALA A 411 -16.55 7.51 7.95
CA ALA A 411 -16.00 6.67 6.89
C ALA A 411 -17.08 6.24 5.87
N ARG A 412 -16.82 6.42 4.58
CA ARG A 412 -17.80 6.13 3.51
C ARG A 412 -17.19 5.29 2.41
N TRP A 413 -17.93 4.27 1.98
CA TRP A 413 -17.50 3.41 0.87
C TRP A 413 -17.30 4.21 -0.42
N ILE A 414 -16.12 4.07 -1.01
CA ILE A 414 -15.82 4.57 -2.36
C ILE A 414 -16.07 3.41 -3.33
N PRO A 415 -16.95 3.55 -4.33
CA PRO A 415 -17.21 2.47 -5.29
C PRO A 415 -15.92 1.96 -5.94
N VAL A 416 -15.77 0.63 -6.11
CA VAL A 416 -14.57 -0.01 -6.69
C VAL A 416 -14.12 0.68 -7.98
N ALA A 417 -15.07 0.97 -8.89
CA ALA A 417 -14.77 1.66 -10.14
C ALA A 417 -14.11 3.04 -9.94
N ARG A 418 -14.45 3.78 -8.87
CA ARG A 418 -13.81 5.07 -8.56
C ARG A 418 -12.44 4.90 -7.93
N GLN A 419 -12.24 3.89 -7.09
CA GLN A 419 -10.92 3.56 -6.52
C GLN A 419 -9.94 3.21 -7.64
N VAL A 420 -10.35 2.30 -8.54
CA VAL A 420 -9.59 1.86 -9.71
C VAL A 420 -9.25 3.02 -10.64
N GLU A 421 -10.25 3.89 -10.90
CA GLU A 421 -10.07 5.05 -11.76
C GLU A 421 -9.14 6.10 -11.14
N TYR A 422 -9.19 6.28 -9.82
CA TYR A 422 -8.29 7.15 -9.06
C TYR A 422 -6.85 6.63 -9.18
N GLN A 423 -6.62 5.37 -8.79
CA GLN A 423 -5.29 4.77 -8.77
C GLN A 423 -4.67 4.75 -10.18
N ALA A 424 -5.44 4.33 -11.20
CA ALA A 424 -4.97 4.32 -12.58
C ALA A 424 -4.57 5.72 -13.09
N ARG A 425 -5.33 6.77 -12.76
CA ARG A 425 -4.99 8.14 -13.19
C ARG A 425 -3.76 8.69 -12.47
N VAL A 426 -3.58 8.36 -11.19
CA VAL A 426 -2.39 8.77 -10.44
C VAL A 426 -1.14 8.07 -10.98
N VAL A 427 -1.22 6.77 -11.27
CA VAL A 427 -0.13 6.02 -11.91
C VAL A 427 0.26 6.61 -13.27
N LEU A 428 -0.73 6.94 -14.12
CA LEU A 428 -0.46 7.57 -15.42
C LEU A 428 0.17 8.96 -15.26
N ALA A 429 -0.29 9.76 -14.30
CA ALA A 429 0.31 11.06 -14.00
C ALA A 429 1.76 10.94 -13.53
N ALA A 430 2.06 9.98 -12.65
CA ALA A 430 3.41 9.70 -12.19
C ALA A 430 4.31 9.18 -13.33
N PHE A 431 3.81 8.27 -14.15
CA PHE A 431 4.50 7.76 -15.34
C PHE A 431 4.87 8.89 -16.30
N GLU A 432 3.94 9.78 -16.64
CA GLU A 432 4.19 10.91 -17.54
C GLU A 432 5.30 11.84 -17.01
N LEU A 433 5.26 12.14 -15.70
CA LEU A 433 6.28 12.98 -15.06
C LEU A 433 7.64 12.27 -15.03
N ALA A 434 7.68 10.99 -14.68
CA ALA A 434 8.89 10.18 -14.68
C ALA A 434 9.48 10.02 -16.10
N ALA A 435 8.63 9.90 -17.12
CA ALA A 435 9.05 9.75 -18.50
C ALA A 435 9.80 10.98 -19.03
N HIS A 436 9.50 12.17 -18.49
CA HIS A 436 10.14 13.45 -18.82
C HIS A 436 11.30 13.83 -17.89
N ARG A 437 11.55 13.05 -16.83
CA ARG A 437 12.69 13.29 -15.94
C ARG A 437 13.98 12.97 -16.69
N ALA A 438 14.89 13.94 -16.75
CA ALA A 438 16.24 13.70 -17.23
C ALA A 438 16.95 12.72 -16.27
N PRO A 439 17.65 11.69 -16.75
CA PRO A 439 18.47 10.85 -15.88
C PRO A 439 19.45 11.72 -15.10
N GLU A 440 19.52 11.55 -13.78
CA GLU A 440 20.59 12.11 -12.96
C GLU A 440 21.91 11.41 -13.33
N GLY A 441 22.52 11.88 -14.42
CA GLY A 441 23.70 11.25 -15.03
C GLY A 441 24.16 11.90 -16.34
N ALA A 442 23.63 13.07 -16.71
CA ALA A 442 24.12 13.89 -17.81
C ALA A 442 24.24 15.37 -17.39
N ARG A 443 24.79 15.64 -16.20
CA ARG A 443 25.47 16.92 -15.98
C ARG A 443 26.87 16.82 -16.58
N SER A 444 26.94 17.05 -17.89
CA SER A 444 28.16 17.44 -18.56
C SER A 444 28.62 18.79 -17.99
N GLY A 445 29.83 18.82 -17.42
CA GLY A 445 30.54 20.07 -17.10
C GLY A 445 30.39 20.54 -15.66
N GLU A 446 31.16 19.95 -14.74
CA GLU A 446 31.87 20.78 -13.76
C GLU A 446 33.14 21.31 -14.46
N PRO A 447 33.28 22.63 -14.70
CA PRO A 447 34.57 23.23 -14.93
C PRO A 447 35.14 23.69 -13.58
N GLY A 448 36.30 23.17 -13.18
CA GLY A 448 37.12 23.86 -12.19
C GLY A 448 37.88 23.02 -11.17
N TRP A 449 38.55 21.95 -11.57
CA TRP A 449 39.84 21.65 -10.96
C TRP A 449 40.82 22.76 -11.36
N CYS A 450 40.98 23.77 -10.51
CA CYS A 450 42.13 24.66 -10.57
C CYS A 450 43.25 24.06 -9.71
N SER A 451 44.29 23.64 -10.42
CA SER A 451 45.61 23.28 -9.94
C SER A 451 46.23 24.35 -9.04
N GLY A 452 46.97 23.84 -8.05
CA GLY A 452 47.79 24.51 -7.04
C GLY A 452 48.48 25.82 -7.39
N THR A 453 48.67 26.61 -6.34
CA THR A 453 49.83 27.49 -6.18
C THR A 453 50.32 27.46 -4.73
N ALA A 454 51.56 26.98 -4.59
CA ALA A 454 52.61 27.39 -3.66
C ALA A 454 52.34 27.58 -2.15
N VAL A 455 53.07 26.78 -1.38
CA VAL A 455 53.49 26.93 0.02
C VAL A 455 54.14 28.32 0.27
N PRO A 456 54.06 28.86 1.50
CA PRO A 456 55.29 28.96 2.30
C PRO A 456 55.17 28.40 3.73
N MET A 457 56.29 27.84 4.17
CA MET A 457 56.66 27.42 5.53
C MET A 457 56.56 28.57 6.55
N HIS A 458 56.21 28.28 7.81
CA HIS A 458 57.16 28.20 8.95
C HIS A 458 56.45 28.19 10.33
N GLN A 459 56.95 27.29 11.20
CA GLN A 459 57.22 27.37 12.66
C GLN A 459 56.07 27.73 13.62
N GLU A 460 55.83 27.03 14.73
CA GLU A 460 56.64 26.13 15.59
C GLU A 460 55.89 24.84 15.96
#